data_AF-A0A397UYF5-F1
#
_entry.id   AF-A0A397UYF5-F1
#
_cell.length_a   1.000
_cell.length_b   1.000
_cell.length_c   1.000
_cell.angle_alpha   90.00
_cell.angle_beta   90.00
_cell.angle_gamma   90.00
#
_symmetry.space_group_name_H-M   'P 1'
#
loop_
_entity.id
_entity.type
_entity.pdbx_description
1 polymer ?
#
loop_
_entity_poly.entity_id
_entity_poly.type
_entity_poly.pdbx_seq_one_letter_code
_entity_poly.pdbx_strand_id
1 'polypeptide(L)' 'MPKIKVVPLNYYKVLEVEVNASDKEIRQAYKRLALKWHPDKHRGSSIEIAEQKFKEIGEAYETLCDKNKRSSYD' A
#
# COMPACT_ATOMS: atom_id res chain seq x y z
N MET A 1 -1.29 25.19 9.53
CA MET A 1 -0.54 24.22 8.70
C MET A 1 -0.67 22.86 9.36
N PRO A 2 -1.31 21.86 8.72
CA PRO A 2 -1.56 20.58 9.38
C PRO A 2 -0.23 19.86 9.62
N LYS A 3 -0.03 19.46 10.87
CA LYS A 3 1.17 18.78 11.35
C LYS A 3 1.32 17.46 10.62
N ILE A 4 2.38 17.34 9.81
CA ILE A 4 2.81 16.05 9.24
C ILE A 4 3.31 15.23 10.44
N LYS A 5 2.38 14.50 11.08
CA LYS A 5 2.77 13.38 11.95
C LYS A 5 3.51 12.42 11.04
N VAL A 6 4.76 12.14 11.36
CA VAL A 6 5.49 11.00 10.79
C VAL A 6 4.71 9.78 11.28
N VAL A 7 3.81 9.29 10.42
CA VAL A 7 2.86 8.25 10.80
C VAL A 7 3.59 6.92 10.63
N PRO A 8 3.70 6.09 11.68
CA PRO A 8 4.20 4.72 11.52
C PRO A 8 3.40 4.02 10.43
N LEU A 9 4.10 3.27 9.58
CA LEU A 9 3.65 2.54 8.38
C LEU A 9 2.12 2.44 8.26
N ASN A 10 1.50 3.45 7.64
CA ASN A 10 0.06 3.54 7.57
C ASN A 10 -0.38 2.84 6.28
N TYR A 11 -0.93 1.63 6.39
CA TYR A 11 -1.26 0.79 5.22
C TYR A 11 -2.19 1.50 4.23
N TYR A 12 -3.07 2.38 4.73
CA TYR A 12 -3.91 3.23 3.89
C TYR A 12 -3.09 4.18 3.02
N LYS A 13 -2.05 4.81 3.58
CA LYS A 13 -1.12 5.65 2.80
C LYS A 13 -0.27 4.84 1.82
N VAL A 14 0.13 3.63 2.19
CA VAL A 14 0.90 2.75 1.30
C VAL A 14 0.08 2.39 0.07
N LEU A 15 -1.21 2.09 0.26
CA LEU A 15 -2.15 1.85 -0.84
C LEU A 15 -2.64 3.15 -1.50
N GLU A 16 -2.23 4.32 -1.05
CA GLU A 16 -2.74 5.62 -1.53
C GLU A 16 -4.28 5.70 -1.49
N VAL A 17 -4.89 5.17 -0.44
CA VAL A 17 -6.33 5.19 -0.21
C VAL A 17 -6.69 5.90 1.09
N GLU A 18 -7.94 6.32 1.22
CA GLU A 18 -8.44 6.90 2.46
C GLU A 18 -8.67 5.83 3.53
N VAL A 19 -8.69 6.22 4.80
CA VAL A 19 -8.98 5.32 5.94
C VAL A 19 -10.39 4.71 5.86
N ASN A 20 -11.31 5.41 5.19
CA ASN A 20 -12.68 4.95 4.92
C ASN A 20 -12.82 4.21 3.59
N ALA A 21 -11.71 3.89 2.91
CA ALA A 21 -11.75 3.26 1.60
C ALA A 21 -12.47 1.92 1.65
N SER A 22 -13.28 1.69 0.62
CA SER A 22 -14.01 0.44 0.45
C SER A 22 -13.06 -0.69 0.06
N ASP A 23 -13.45 -1.94 0.33
CA ASP A 23 -12.69 -3.13 -0.10
C ASP A 23 -12.45 -3.16 -1.62
N LYS A 24 -13.39 -2.62 -2.42
CA LYS A 24 -13.20 -2.41 -3.85
C LYS A 24 -12.06 -1.43 -4.18
N GLU A 25 -11.98 -0.31 -3.46
CA GLU A 25 -10.94 0.70 -3.67
C GLU A 25 -9.56 0.18 -3.27
N ILE A 26 -9.48 -0.53 -2.14
CA ILE A 26 -8.26 -1.21 -1.67
C ILE A 26 -7.73 -2.18 -2.74
N ARG A 27 -8.60 -3.03 -3.32
CA ARG A 27 -8.23 -3.95 -4.42
C ARG A 27 -7.78 -3.21 -5.67
N GLN A 28 -8.47 -2.13 -6.04
CA GLN A 28 -8.15 -1.35 -7.23
C GLN A 28 -6.81 -0.63 -7.08
N ALA A 29 -6.56 -0.06 -5.91
CA ALA A 29 -5.32 0.61 -5.57
C ALA A 29 -4.14 -0.36 -5.54
N TYR A 30 -4.31 -1.53 -4.92
CA TYR A 30 -3.32 -2.61 -4.96
C TYR A 30 -2.94 -2.97 -6.40
N LYS A 31 -3.92 -3.23 -7.29
CA LYS A 31 -3.65 -3.55 -8.70
C LYS A 31 -2.90 -2.43 -9.42
N ARG A 32 -3.30 -1.17 -9.23
CA ARG A 32 -2.65 0.01 -9.82
C ARG A 32 -1.19 0.13 -9.36
N LEU A 33 -0.96 -0.03 -8.06
CA LEU A 33 0.34 0.11 -7.45
C LEU A 33 1.26 -1.08 -7.75
N ALA A 34 0.73 -2.31 -7.74
CA ALA A 34 1.46 -3.50 -8.14
C ALA A 34 1.97 -3.39 -9.59
N LEU A 35 1.16 -2.87 -10.52
CA LEU A 35 1.60 -2.61 -11.89
C LEU A 35 2.62 -1.46 -12.01
N LYS A 36 2.53 -0.46 -11.12
CA LYS A 36 3.45 0.69 -11.08
C LYS A 36 4.82 0.28 -10.55
N TRP A 37 4.86 -0.57 -9.54
CA TRP A 37 6.08 -1.01 -8.85
C TRP A 37 6.50 -2.43 -9.24
N HIS A 38 5.94 -3.01 -10.30
CA HIS A 38 6.29 -4.35 -10.75
C HIS A 38 7.77 -4.40 -11.18
N PRO A 39 8.60 -5.31 -10.65
CA PRO A 39 10.05 -5.32 -10.90
C PRO A 39 10.40 -5.44 -12.40
N ASP A 40 9.55 -6.08 -13.20
CA ASP A 40 9.70 -6.14 -14.67
C ASP A 40 9.75 -4.76 -15.36
N LYS A 41 9.07 -3.75 -14.78
CA LYS A 41 9.05 -2.38 -15.32
C LYS A 41 10.19 -1.51 -14.82
N HIS A 42 10.99 -1.99 -13.86
CA HIS A 42 12.10 -1.26 -13.25
C HIS A 42 13.44 -1.91 -13.61
N ARG A 43 14.48 -1.11 -13.80
CA ARG A 43 15.83 -1.62 -14.16
C ARG A 43 16.90 -0.94 -13.31
N GLY A 44 18.02 -1.65 -13.11
CA GLY A 44 19.15 -1.14 -12.32
C GLY A 44 18.75 -0.83 -10.88
N SER A 45 19.23 0.30 -10.35
CA SER A 45 19.01 0.72 -8.95
C SER A 45 17.54 1.00 -8.58
N SER A 46 16.64 1.11 -9.57
CA SER A 46 15.21 1.27 -9.31
C SER A 46 14.49 -0.04 -8.97
N ILE A 47 15.12 -1.21 -9.21
CA ILE A 47 14.57 -2.53 -8.85
C ILE A 47 14.42 -2.65 -7.34
N GLU A 48 15.45 -2.29 -6.57
CA GLU A 48 15.42 -2.39 -5.10
C GLU A 48 14.27 -1.56 -4.49
N ILE A 49 14.07 -0.34 -5.00
CA ILE A 49 12.98 0.54 -4.57
C ILE A 49 11.62 -0.06 -4.96
N ALA A 50 11.53 -0.63 -6.16
CA ALA A 50 10.31 -1.26 -6.65
C ALA A 50 9.95 -2.50 -5.82
N GLU A 51 10.91 -3.36 -5.50
CA GLU A 51 10.71 -4.52 -4.63
C GLU A 51 10.28 -4.12 -3.22
N GLN A 52 10.95 -3.12 -2.63
CA GLN A 52 10.58 -2.61 -1.31
C GLN A 52 9.15 -2.06 -1.30
N LYS A 53 8.80 -1.24 -2.29
CA LYS A 53 7.45 -0.70 -2.45
C LYS A 53 6.43 -1.81 -2.66
N PHE A 54 6.73 -2.77 -3.53
CA PHE A 54 5.85 -3.90 -3.84
C PHE A 54 5.56 -4.73 -2.59
N LYS A 55 6.58 -4.97 -1.77
CA LYS A 55 6.44 -5.66 -0.48
C LYS A 55 5.53 -4.89 0.48
N GLU A 56 5.78 -3.59 0.67
CA GLU A 56 4.93 -2.72 1.50
C GLU A 56 3.46 -2.74 1.02
N ILE A 57 3.24 -2.65 -0.29
CA ILE A 57 1.91 -2.69 -0.92
C ILE A 57 1.22 -4.03 -0.68
N GLY A 58 1.96 -5.14 -0.75
CA GLY A 58 1.45 -6.48 -0.46
C GLY A 58 1.01 -6.64 0.99
N GLU A 59 1.85 -6.24 1.94
CA GLU A 59 1.53 -6.27 3.38
C GLU A 59 0.30 -5.41 3.68
N ALA A 60 0.26 -4.18 3.16
CA ALA A 60 -0.87 -3.27 3.34
C ALA A 60 -2.18 -3.85 2.79
N TYR A 61 -2.14 -4.46 1.61
CA TYR A 61 -3.31 -5.08 1.02
C TYR A 61 -3.78 -6.29 1.81
N GLU A 62 -2.88 -7.15 2.27
CA GLU A 62 -3.25 -8.35 3.04
C GLU A 62 -3.94 -7.99 4.36
N THR A 63 -3.49 -6.93 5.03
CA THR A 63 -4.14 -6.44 6.25
C THR A 63 -5.46 -5.73 5.96
N LEU A 64 -5.52 -4.86 4.95
CA LEU A 64 -6.69 -4.00 4.72
C LEU A 64 -7.82 -4.68 3.91
N CYS A 65 -7.49 -5.66 3.07
CA CYS A 65 -8.48 -6.38 2.27
C CYS A 65 -9.33 -7.33 3.12
N ASP A 66 -8.77 -7.83 4.22
CA ASP A 66 -9.48 -8.69 5.15
C ASP A 66 -10.11 -7.84 6.27
N LYS A 67 -11.44 -7.88 6.38
CA LYS A 67 -12.16 -7.05 7.37
C LYS A 67 -11.77 -7.40 8.81
N ASN A 68 -11.44 -8.66 9.09
CA ASN A 68 -11.07 -9.10 10.42
C ASN A 68 -9.66 -8.62 10.79
N LYS A 69 -8.70 -8.75 9.86
CA LYS A 69 -7.35 -8.20 10.02
C LYS A 69 -7.37 -6.67 10.10
N ARG A 70 -8.17 -6.00 9.26
CA ARG A 70 -8.34 -4.55 9.27
C ARG A 70 -8.88 -4.06 10.61
N SER A 71 -9.91 -4.70 11.16
CA SER A 71 -10.43 -4.35 12.50
C SER A 71 -9.44 -4.61 13.64
N SER A 72 -8.45 -5.48 13.46
CA SER A 72 -7.39 -5.70 14.45
C SER A 72 -6.20 -4.73 14.29
N TYR A 73 -6.09 -4.10 13.11
CA TYR A 73 -5.05 -3.13 12.78
C TYR A 73 -5.49 -1.69 13.07
N ASP A 74 -6.77 -1.38 12.81
CA ASP A 74 -7.43 -0.09 13.12
C ASP A 74 -7.63 0.09 14.64
#